data_AF-A0A525IFU1-F1
#
_entry.id   AF-A0A525IFU1-F1
#
_cell.length_a   1.000
_cell.length_b   1.000
_cell.length_c   1.000
_cell.angle_alpha   90.00
_cell.angle_beta   90.00
_cell.angle_gamma   90.00
#
_symmetry.space_group_name_H-M   'P 1'
#
loop_
_entity.id
_entity.type
_entity.pdbx_description
1 polymer ?
#
loop_
_entity_poly.entity_id
_entity_poly.type
_entity_poly.pdbx_seq_one_letter_code
_entity_poly.pdbx_strand_id
1 'polypeptide(L)'
;MSTAYVSPSVRIGISQDLVRLVFRLLGAAIICVVLALLSDAFLTTNNIFNVLRQTSLLFFMSAGLTLVILTGGLDLSIGANIAFSACVAATVIKATGSVWLGGATGLG
;
A
#
# COMPACT_ATOMS: atom_id res chain seq x y z
N MET A 1 -35.98 41.60 27.42
CA MET A 1 -34.97 40.98 28.31
C MET A 1 -35.42 39.54 28.50
N SER A 2 -34.75 38.48 28.05
CA SER A 2 -33.33 38.18 28.13
C SER A 2 -33.00 37.12 27.06
N THR A 3 -32.09 37.43 26.15
CA THR A 3 -31.50 36.47 25.20
C THR A 3 -30.49 35.62 25.94
N ALA A 4 -30.84 34.37 26.25
CA ALA A 4 -29.93 33.42 26.89
C ALA A 4 -28.83 33.01 25.88
N TYR A 5 -27.62 33.51 26.13
CA TYR A 5 -26.41 33.16 25.40
C TYR A 5 -26.01 31.72 25.78
N VAL A 6 -26.26 30.76 24.89
CA VAL A 6 -25.85 29.36 25.08
C VAL A 6 -24.33 29.28 24.90
N SER A 7 -23.60 29.03 25.98
CA SER A 7 -22.14 28.87 25.97
C SER A 7 -21.74 27.56 25.28
N PRO A 8 -20.71 27.53 24.42
CA PRO A 8 -20.22 26.30 23.84
C PRO A 8 -19.41 25.53 24.89
N SER A 9 -19.94 24.41 25.39
CA SER A 9 -19.15 23.49 26.21
C SER A 9 -18.15 22.76 25.30
N VAL A 10 -16.90 23.20 25.31
CA VAL A 10 -15.78 22.49 24.68
C VAL A 10 -15.66 21.11 25.34
N ARG A 11 -16.18 20.07 24.67
CA ARG A 11 -15.98 18.69 25.09
C ARG A 11 -14.53 18.31 24.79
N ILE A 12 -13.68 18.40 25.81
CA ILE A 12 -12.34 17.79 25.80
C ILE A 12 -12.54 16.27 25.95
N GLY A 13 -13.08 15.65 24.89
CA GLY A 13 -13.25 14.21 24.80
C GLY A 13 -12.21 13.67 23.83
N ILE A 14 -11.32 12.80 24.32
CA ILE A 14 -10.41 12.06 23.44
C ILE A 14 -11.28 11.35 22.38
N SER A 15 -11.09 11.69 21.11
CA SER A 15 -11.85 11.05 20.04
C SER A 15 -11.47 9.58 19.95
N GLN A 16 -12.46 8.72 19.74
CA GLN A 16 -12.25 7.28 19.58
C GLN A 16 -11.26 6.99 18.44
N ASP A 17 -11.18 7.88 17.44
CA ASP A 17 -10.21 7.83 16.34
C ASP A 17 -8.77 8.04 16.80
N LEU A 18 -8.55 8.94 17.76
CA LEU A 18 -7.24 9.21 18.33
C LEU A 18 -6.74 8.00 19.13
N VAL A 19 -7.64 7.37 19.92
CA VAL A 19 -7.32 6.12 20.62
C VAL A 19 -6.95 5.01 19.63
N ARG A 20 -7.72 4.86 18.55
CA ARG A 20 -7.44 3.88 17.48
C ARG A 20 -6.15 4.16 16.73
N LEU A 21 -5.79 5.42 16.52
CA LEU A 21 -4.55 5.81 15.87
C LEU A 21 -3.35 5.50 16.78
N VAL A 22 -3.44 5.88 18.05
CA VAL A 22 -2.40 5.58 19.06
C VAL A 22 -2.17 4.07 19.16
N PHE A 23 -3.23 3.25 19.19
CA PHE A 23 -3.10 1.80 19.25
C PHE A 23 -2.44 1.21 18.00
N ARG A 24 -2.77 1.71 16.80
CA ARG A 24 -2.13 1.32 15.54
C ARG A 24 -0.65 1.67 15.51
N LEU A 25 -0.29 2.89 15.94
CA LEU A 25 1.10 3.33 16.01
C LEU A 25 1.89 2.55 17.07
N LEU A 26 1.28 2.25 18.22
CA LEU A 26 1.88 1.40 19.27
C LEU A 26 2.17 0.00 18.74
N GLY A 27 1.22 -0.62 18.05
CA GLY A 27 1.42 -1.94 17.44
C GLY A 27 2.57 -1.95 16.43
N ALA A 28 2.64 -0.94 15.56
CA ALA A 28 3.74 -0.79 14.61
C ALA A 28 5.09 -0.60 15.32
N ALA A 29 5.14 0.24 16.37
CA ALA A 29 6.35 0.47 17.14
C ALA A 29 6.86 -0.81 17.83
N ILE A 30 5.96 -1.60 18.42
CA ILE A 30 6.32 -2.90 19.05
C ILE A 30 6.92 -3.84 18.01
N ILE A 31 6.30 -3.97 16.83
CA ILE A 31 6.83 -4.82 15.76
C ILE A 31 8.21 -4.33 15.30
N CYS A 32 8.40 -3.02 15.13
CA CYS A 32 9.71 -2.46 14.78
C CYS A 32 10.79 -2.80 15.81
N VAL A 33 10.49 -2.69 17.10
CA VAL A 33 11.44 -3.05 18.18
C VAL A 33 11.76 -4.54 18.14
N VAL A 34 10.74 -5.40 18.02
CA VAL A 34 10.92 -6.85 17.96
C VAL A 34 11.78 -7.25 16.76
N LEU A 35 11.52 -6.69 15.58
CA LEU A 35 12.31 -6.95 14.37
C LEU A 35 13.73 -6.39 14.46
N ALA A 36 13.92 -5.24 15.10
CA ALA A 36 15.25 -4.69 15.35
C ALA A 36 16.10 -5.56 16.29
N LEU A 37 15.47 -6.25 17.24
CA LEU A 37 16.16 -7.16 18.17
C LEU A 37 16.41 -8.55 17.55
N LEU A 38 15.52 -9.03 16.69
CA LEU A 38 15.63 -10.35 16.04
C LEU A 38 16.51 -10.33 14.79
N SER A 39 16.71 -9.16 14.17
CA SER A 39 17.43 -9.02 12.92
C SER A 39 18.33 -7.79 12.92
N ASP A 40 19.64 -8.04 12.92
CA ASP A 40 20.67 -6.99 12.77
C ASP A 40 20.54 -6.24 11.45
N ALA A 41 19.93 -6.87 10.42
CA ALA A 41 19.74 -6.28 9.11
C ALA A 41 18.61 -5.22 9.09
N PHE A 42 17.66 -5.28 10.03
CA PHE A 42 16.43 -4.47 9.98
C PHE A 42 16.70 -2.96 10.10
N LEU A 43 17.57 -2.54 11.03
CA LEU A 43 17.93 -1.12 11.23
C LEU A 43 19.16 -0.68 10.43
N THR A 44 19.66 -1.50 9.51
CA THR A 44 20.78 -1.09 8.66
C THR A 44 20.37 0.06 7.75
N THR A 45 21.30 0.98 7.49
CA THR A 45 21.09 2.12 6.59
C THR A 45 20.64 1.65 5.21
N ASN A 46 21.19 0.54 4.73
CA ASN A 46 20.80 -0.08 3.46
C ASN A 46 19.34 -0.53 3.47
N ASN A 47 18.89 -1.22 4.52
CA ASN A 47 17.49 -1.65 4.61
C ASN A 47 16.54 -0.45 4.75
N ILE A 48 16.90 0.55 5.56
CA ILE A 48 16.12 1.78 5.71
C ILE A 48 16.00 2.50 4.36
N PHE A 49 17.09 2.72 3.64
CA PHE A 49 17.04 3.35 2.32
C PHE A 49 16.27 2.50 1.29
N ASN A 50 16.37 1.17 1.37
CA ASN A 50 15.62 0.28 0.49
C ASN A 50 14.10 0.40 0.72
N VAL A 51 13.67 0.36 1.98
CA VAL A 51 12.26 0.55 2.36
C VAL A 51 11.78 1.95 1.97
N LEU A 52 12.54 3.00 2.29
CA LEU A 52 12.16 4.38 1.95
C LEU A 52 12.02 4.58 0.43
N ARG A 53 12.94 4.02 -0.37
CA ARG A 53 12.85 4.08 -1.83
C ARG A 53 11.62 3.33 -2.34
N GLN A 54 11.38 2.13 -1.83
CA GLN A 54 10.22 1.33 -2.22
C GLN A 54 8.90 2.04 -1.86
N THR A 55 8.76 2.51 -0.61
CA THR A 55 7.57 3.24 -0.16
C THR A 55 7.40 4.57 -0.88
N SER A 56 8.48 5.30 -1.18
CA SER A 56 8.39 6.56 -1.94
C SER A 56 7.84 6.33 -3.34
N LEU A 57 8.30 5.29 -4.05
CA LEU A 57 7.78 4.96 -5.37
C LEU A 57 6.30 4.58 -5.30
N LEU A 58 5.90 3.76 -4.33
CA LEU A 58 4.49 3.43 -4.11
C LEU A 58 3.66 4.66 -3.76
N PHE A 59 4.19 5.60 -2.97
CA PHE A 59 3.49 6.82 -2.59
C PHE A 59 3.20 7.71 -3.80
N PHE A 60 4.22 7.95 -4.65
CA PHE A 60 4.04 8.72 -5.89
C PHE A 60 3.07 8.03 -6.86
N MET A 61 3.21 6.71 -7.05
CA MET A 61 2.31 5.94 -7.90
C MET A 61 0.88 5.96 -7.36
N SER A 62 0.69 5.76 -6.06
CA SER A 62 -0.64 5.78 -5.43
C SER A 62 -1.29 7.16 -5.53
N ALA A 63 -0.54 8.25 -5.34
CA ALA A 63 -1.05 9.59 -5.54
C ALA A 63 -1.54 9.81 -6.98
N GLY A 64 -0.76 9.41 -7.99
CA GLY A 64 -1.19 9.47 -9.40
C GLY A 64 -2.43 8.59 -9.68
N LEU A 65 -2.47 7.38 -9.13
CA LEU A 65 -3.60 6.46 -9.26
C LEU A 65 -4.87 7.01 -8.61
N THR A 66 -4.80 7.72 -7.48
CA THR A 66 -5.99 8.34 -6.87
C THR A 66 -6.63 9.37 -7.79
N LEU A 67 -5.84 10.19 -8.50
CA LEU A 67 -6.36 11.14 -9.49
C LEU A 67 -6.97 10.39 -10.68
N VAL A 68 -6.31 9.36 -11.21
CA VAL A 68 -6.81 8.53 -12.32
C VAL A 68 -8.17 7.88 -11.99
N ILE A 69 -8.33 7.37 -10.76
CA ILE A 69 -9.59 6.81 -10.28
C ILE A 69 -10.69 7.89 -10.25
N LEU A 70 -10.37 9.09 -9.76
CA LEU A 70 -11.32 10.20 -9.68
C LEU A 70 -11.75 10.73 -11.06
N THR A 71 -10.87 10.66 -12.07
CA THR A 71 -11.19 11.06 -13.45
C THR A 71 -12.02 10.00 -14.20
N GLY A 72 -12.40 8.88 -13.57
CA GLY A 72 -13.19 7.81 -14.19
C GLY A 72 -12.43 7.03 -15.28
N GLY A 73 -11.14 7.27 -15.43
CA GLY A 73 -10.26 6.74 -16.48
C GLY A 73 -9.47 5.53 -16.02
N LEU A 74 -10.07 4.64 -15.21
CA LEU A 74 -9.52 3.29 -15.06
C LEU A 74 -9.80 2.56 -16.36
N ASP A 75 -8.98 2.80 -17.37
CA ASP A 75 -8.85 1.80 -18.41
C ASP A 75 -8.15 0.59 -17.79
N LEU A 76 -8.95 -0.24 -17.12
CA LEU A 76 -8.55 -1.49 -16.49
C LEU A 76 -8.06 -2.50 -17.54
N SER A 77 -8.10 -2.15 -18.83
CA SER A 77 -7.54 -2.91 -19.94
C SER A 77 -6.08 -3.28 -19.71
N ILE A 78 -5.24 -2.41 -19.12
CA ILE A 78 -3.83 -2.75 -18.87
C ILE A 78 -3.69 -3.86 -17.82
N GLY A 79 -4.55 -3.85 -16.80
CA GLY A 79 -4.58 -4.89 -15.76
C GLY A 79 -5.11 -6.21 -16.29
N ALA A 80 -6.17 -6.16 -17.10
CA ALA A 80 -6.72 -7.33 -17.79
C ALA A 80 -5.73 -7.93 -18.80
N ASN A 81 -5.00 -7.10 -19.55
CA ASN A 81 -4.00 -7.55 -20.51
C ASN A 81 -2.82 -8.23 -19.82
N ILE A 82 -2.29 -7.64 -18.74
CA ILE A 82 -1.21 -8.24 -17.94
C ILE A 82 -1.66 -9.59 -17.35
N ALA A 83 -2.89 -9.67 -16.82
CA ALA A 83 -3.43 -10.90 -16.27
C ALA A 83 -3.63 -11.98 -17.37
N PHE A 84 -4.11 -11.58 -18.55
CA PHE A 84 -4.29 -12.47 -19.69
C PHE A 84 -2.95 -13.01 -20.21
N SER A 85 -1.98 -12.13 -20.46
CA SER A 85 -0.62 -12.50 -20.87
C SER A 85 0.06 -13.43 -19.86
N ALA A 86 -0.15 -13.21 -18.56
CA ALA A 86 0.36 -14.10 -17.50
C ALA A 86 -0.31 -15.48 -17.52
N CYS A 87 -1.64 -15.55 -17.73
CA CYS A 87 -2.38 -16.80 -17.86
C CYS A 87 -1.93 -17.60 -19.10
N VAL A 88 -1.71 -16.94 -20.23
CA VAL A 88 -1.20 -17.57 -21.45
C VAL A 88 0.19 -18.13 -21.22
N ALA A 89 1.11 -17.32 -20.68
CA ALA A 89 2.46 -17.76 -20.35
C ALA A 89 2.46 -18.97 -19.39
N ALA A 90 1.67 -18.91 -18.31
CA ALA A 90 1.56 -20.00 -17.35
C ALA A 90 1.00 -21.29 -17.95
N THR A 91 0.00 -21.18 -18.84
CA THR A 91 -0.61 -22.33 -19.53
C THR A 91 0.39 -23.01 -20.46
N VAL A 92 1.17 -22.24 -21.21
CA VAL A 92 2.20 -22.76 -22.12
C VAL A 92 3.35 -23.40 -21.35
N ILE A 93 3.77 -22.80 -20.23
CA ILE A 93 4.78 -23.41 -19.34
C ILE A 93 4.27 -24.74 -18.80
N LYS A 94 3.00 -24.81 -18.36
CA LYS A 94 2.38 -26.04 -17.85
C LYS A 94 2.26 -27.13 -18.92
N ALA A 95 2.00 -26.76 -20.17
CA ALA A 95 1.83 -27.71 -21.27
C ALA A 95 3.17 -28.20 -21.86
N THR A 96 4.18 -27.34 -21.94
CA THR A 96 5.44 -27.62 -22.65
C THR A 96 6.64 -27.80 -21.72
N GLY A 97 6.55 -27.37 -20.46
CA GLY A 97 7.67 -27.38 -19.50
C GLY A 97 8.76 -26.34 -19.80
N SER A 98 8.64 -25.58 -20.89
CA SER A 98 9.64 -24.62 -21.35
C SER A 98 9.26 -23.18 -20.96
N VAL A 99 10.09 -22.58 -20.10
CA VAL A 99 9.93 -21.19 -19.64
C VAL A 99 10.11 -20.20 -20.78
N TRP A 100 10.99 -20.49 -21.75
CA TRP A 100 11.24 -19.62 -22.89
C TRP A 100 10.02 -19.48 -23.81
N LEU A 101 9.32 -20.59 -24.06
CA LEU A 101 8.09 -20.58 -24.87
C LEU A 101 6.96 -19.85 -24.13
N GLY A 102 6.82 -20.07 -22.83
CA GLY A 102 5.87 -19.32 -22.01
C GLY A 102 6.10 -17.81 -22.03
N GLY A 103 7.35 -17.39 -21.81
CA GLY A 103 7.74 -15.99 -21.87
C GLY A 103 7.45 -15.35 -23.23
N ALA A 104 7.77 -16.04 -24.33
CA ALA A 104 7.49 -15.54 -25.68
C ALA A 104 5.98 -15.36 -25.94
N THR A 105 5.13 -16.26 -25.42
CA THR A 105 3.68 -16.17 -25.59
C THR A 105 3.00 -15.12 -24.72
N GLY A 106 3.61 -14.72 -23.60
CA GLY A 106 3.10 -13.65 -22.73
C GLY A 106 3.57 -12.24 -23.11
N LEU A 107 4.45 -12.10 -24.12
CA LEU A 107 4.96 -10.82 -24.59
C LEU A 107 4.14 -10.23 -25.76
N GLY A 108 3.10 -10.92 -26.20
CA GLY A 108 2.12 -10.46 -27.19
C GLY A 108 0.95 -9.71 -26.57
#